data_AF-A0A2W2GR66-F1
#
_entry.id   AF-A0A2W2GR66-F1
#
_cell.length_a   1.000
_cell.length_b   1.000
_cell.length_c   1.000
_cell.angle_alpha   90.00
_cell.angle_beta   90.00
_cell.angle_gamma   90.00
#
_symmetry.space_group_name_H-M   'P 1'
#
loop_
_entity.id
_entity.type
_entity.pdbx_description
1 polymer ?
#
loop_
_entity_poly.entity_id
_entity_poly.type
_entity_poly.pdbx_seq_one_letter_code
_entity_poly.pdbx_strand_id
1 'polypeptide(L)'
;MSRIVTATGSHSDRSSDVQKIYVLYKLKPGVSPEEYIEWSKTVDQAITSKQKGVQSFRVFLLDGARGKESPWDVVEDIEADSWDAWEEVLKQPAMEAVVEGFRKYAERDSSIAIYGREIL
;
A
#
# COMPACT_ATOMS: atom_id res chain seq x y z
N MET A 1 -15.83 -55.61 9.14
CA MET A 1 -15.49 -54.69 8.03
C MET A 1 -16.62 -53.67 7.91
N SER A 2 -16.40 -52.42 8.29
CA SER A 2 -17.11 -51.27 7.71
C SER A 2 -16.38 -50.00 8.16
N ARG A 3 -15.80 -49.26 7.20
CA ARG A 3 -15.07 -48.01 7.43
C ARG A 3 -16.07 -46.86 7.42
N ILE A 4 -16.17 -46.13 8.52
CA ILE A 4 -16.75 -44.78 8.52
C ILE A 4 -15.60 -43.84 8.14
N VAL A 5 -15.62 -43.36 6.90
CA VAL A 5 -14.77 -42.25 6.45
C VAL A 5 -15.51 -40.98 6.83
N THR A 6 -15.07 -40.31 7.89
CA THR A 6 -15.51 -38.95 8.17
C THR A 6 -14.82 -38.03 7.18
N ALA A 7 -15.58 -37.53 6.21
CA ALA A 7 -15.11 -36.53 5.26
C ALA A 7 -14.71 -35.27 6.03
N THR A 8 -13.41 -34.95 6.02
CA THR A 8 -12.89 -33.63 6.30
C THR A 8 -13.39 -32.69 5.21
N GLY A 9 -14.55 -32.08 5.44
CA GLY A 9 -15.00 -30.93 4.69
C GLY A 9 -14.08 -29.76 5.00
N SER A 10 -13.02 -29.64 4.21
CA SER A 10 -12.25 -28.42 3.98
C SER A 10 -13.26 -27.26 3.84
N HIS A 11 -13.34 -26.41 4.85
CA HIS A 11 -13.84 -25.06 4.64
C HIS A 11 -12.79 -24.43 3.75
N SER A 12 -13.11 -24.27 2.46
CA SER A 12 -12.37 -23.36 1.60
C SER A 12 -12.50 -21.98 2.24
N ASP A 13 -11.49 -21.63 3.03
CA ASP A 13 -11.31 -20.33 3.64
C ASP A 13 -11.21 -19.33 2.49
N ARG A 14 -12.35 -18.73 2.14
CA ARG A 14 -12.37 -17.58 1.24
C ARG A 14 -11.60 -16.50 1.98
N SER A 15 -10.35 -16.32 1.57
CA SER A 15 -9.50 -15.14 1.76
C SER A 15 -9.86 -14.34 3.00
N SER A 16 -9.08 -14.49 4.07
CA SER A 16 -8.98 -13.48 5.14
C SER A 16 -9.19 -12.08 4.54
N ASP A 17 -10.16 -11.33 5.07
CA ASP A 17 -10.59 -10.04 4.52
C ASP A 17 -9.38 -9.10 4.34
N VAL A 18 -8.86 -9.02 3.12
CA VAL A 18 -7.73 -8.16 2.77
C VAL A 18 -8.18 -6.70 2.89
N GLN A 19 -7.44 -5.91 3.65
CA GLN A 19 -7.68 -4.49 3.76
C GLN A 19 -7.11 -3.78 2.52
N LYS A 20 -7.98 -3.07 1.78
CA LYS A 20 -7.56 -2.09 0.78
C LYS A 20 -7.17 -0.80 1.47
N ILE A 21 -6.01 -0.27 1.12
CA ILE A 21 -5.50 1.00 1.63
C ILE A 21 -5.05 1.85 0.45
N TYR A 22 -5.39 3.13 0.48
CA TYR A 22 -4.88 4.11 -0.48
C TYR A 22 -4.17 5.24 0.25
N VAL A 23 -2.96 5.57 -0.19
CA VAL A 23 -2.22 6.75 0.30
C VAL A 23 -2.12 7.74 -0.85
N LEU A 24 -2.66 8.94 -0.67
CA LEU A 24 -2.66 9.98 -1.70
C LEU A 24 -1.92 11.20 -1.18
N TYR A 25 -1.05 11.78 -2.01
CA TYR A 25 -0.24 12.94 -1.62
C TYR A 25 0.25 13.73 -2.84
N LYS A 26 0.63 14.97 -2.57
CA LYS A 26 1.43 15.78 -3.48
C LYS A 26 2.91 15.58 -3.21
N LEU A 27 3.72 15.77 -4.24
CA LEU A 27 5.16 15.94 -4.08
C LEU A 27 5.45 17.34 -3.55
N LYS A 28 6.56 17.49 -2.80
CA LYS A 28 7.00 18.81 -2.36
C LYS A 28 7.39 19.70 -3.55
N PRO A 29 7.23 21.03 -3.44
CA PRO A 29 7.69 21.95 -4.46
C PRO A 29 9.18 21.74 -4.81
N GLY A 30 9.48 21.59 -6.10
CA GLY A 30 10.85 21.44 -6.60
C GLY A 30 11.41 20.01 -6.59
N VAL A 31 10.64 19.01 -6.13
CA VAL A 31 11.00 17.60 -6.31
C VAL A 31 10.96 17.23 -7.79
N SER A 32 12.03 16.62 -8.31
CA SER A 32 12.05 16.05 -9.65
C SER A 32 11.21 14.77 -9.69
N PRO A 33 10.31 14.62 -10.70
CA PRO A 33 9.60 13.37 -10.92
C PRO A 33 10.54 12.17 -11.10
N GLU A 34 11.67 12.35 -11.79
CA GLU A 34 12.66 11.31 -12.04
C GLU A 34 13.32 10.83 -10.74
N GLU A 35 13.72 11.76 -9.87
CA GLU A 35 14.30 11.42 -8.55
C GLU A 35 13.30 10.70 -7.66
N TYR A 36 12.02 11.14 -7.69
CA TYR A 36 10.95 10.46 -6.97
C TYR A 36 10.70 9.05 -7.51
N ILE A 37 10.62 8.88 -8.83
CA ILE A 37 10.39 7.57 -9.46
C ILE A 37 11.52 6.60 -9.10
N GLU A 38 12.77 7.06 -9.15
CA GLU A 38 13.92 6.22 -8.83
C GLU A 38 13.88 5.76 -7.37
N TRP A 39 13.64 6.69 -6.43
CA TRP A 39 13.46 6.35 -5.02
C TRP A 39 12.28 5.40 -4.81
N SER A 40 11.14 5.68 -5.44
CA SER A 40 9.94 4.87 -5.29
C SER A 40 10.20 3.43 -5.75
N LYS A 41 10.86 3.23 -6.90
CA LYS A 41 11.16 1.90 -7.41
C LYS A 41 12.19 1.14 -6.57
N THR A 42 13.26 1.81 -6.16
CA THR A 42 14.44 1.16 -5.58
C THR A 42 14.39 1.03 -4.07
N VAL A 43 13.65 1.89 -3.39
CA VAL A 43 13.53 1.93 -1.93
C VAL A 43 12.12 1.58 -1.52
N ASP A 44 11.13 2.44 -1.82
CA ASP A 44 9.77 2.29 -1.33
C ASP A 44 9.13 0.98 -1.80
N GLN A 45 8.86 0.82 -3.10
CA GLN A 45 8.25 -0.38 -3.65
C GLN A 45 9.08 -1.64 -3.36
N ALA A 46 10.41 -1.54 -3.41
CA ALA A 46 11.31 -2.67 -3.20
C ALA A 46 11.33 -3.19 -1.75
N ILE A 47 11.05 -2.33 -0.77
CA ILE A 47 11.03 -2.66 0.66
C ILE A 47 9.61 -2.96 1.10
N THR A 48 8.65 -2.08 0.79
CA THR A 48 7.26 -2.14 1.25
C THR A 48 6.57 -3.42 0.80
N SER A 49 6.76 -3.82 -0.47
CA SER A 49 6.17 -5.05 -1.03
C SER A 49 6.68 -6.36 -0.39
N LYS A 50 7.76 -6.30 0.39
CA LYS A 50 8.35 -7.46 1.08
C LYS A 50 8.00 -7.53 2.55
N GLN A 51 7.29 -6.53 3.08
CA GLN A 51 6.94 -6.50 4.48
C GLN A 51 5.88 -7.56 4.80
N LYS A 52 6.03 -8.20 5.96
CA LYS A 52 5.05 -9.18 6.43
C LYS A 52 3.70 -8.48 6.61
N GLY A 53 2.65 -9.07 6.04
CA GLY A 53 1.29 -8.54 6.10
C GLY A 53 0.97 -7.51 5.02
N VAL A 54 1.90 -7.25 4.09
CA VAL A 54 1.63 -6.56 2.82
C VAL A 54 1.48 -7.61 1.73
N GLN A 55 0.31 -7.63 1.07
CA GLN A 55 0.01 -8.56 -0.01
C GLN A 55 0.24 -7.95 -1.40
N SER A 56 0.03 -6.64 -1.54
CA SER A 56 0.28 -5.89 -2.76
C SER A 56 0.65 -4.45 -2.41
N PHE A 57 1.58 -3.88 -3.17
CA PHE A 57 1.96 -2.47 -3.07
C PHE A 57 2.29 -1.94 -4.46
N ARG A 58 1.50 -0.98 -4.94
CA ARG A 58 1.63 -0.38 -6.27
C ARG A 58 1.57 1.14 -6.14
N VAL A 59 2.42 1.84 -6.86
CA VAL A 59 2.52 3.30 -6.82
C VAL A 59 2.21 3.86 -8.20
N PHE A 60 1.35 4.87 -8.28
CA PHE A 60 0.91 5.49 -9.52
C PHE A 60 1.12 7.00 -9.46
N LEU A 61 1.67 7.57 -10.54
CA LEU A 61 1.62 9.00 -10.81
C LEU A 61 0.29 9.34 -11.47
N LEU A 62 -0.31 10.46 -11.08
CA LEU A 62 -1.59 10.91 -11.57
C LEU A 62 -1.41 12.02 -12.61
N ASP A 63 -1.84 11.78 -13.85
CA ASP A 63 -1.73 12.76 -14.93
C ASP A 63 -2.81 13.87 -14.86
N GLY A 64 -3.86 13.67 -14.06
CA GLY A 64 -4.94 14.64 -13.92
C GLY A 64 -6.23 14.05 -13.39
N ALA A 65 -7.30 14.84 -13.43
CA ALA A 65 -8.65 14.45 -13.08
C ALA A 65 -9.64 14.91 -14.15
N ARG A 66 -10.87 14.40 -14.12
CA ARG A 66 -11.91 14.78 -15.09
C ARG A 66 -12.18 16.29 -15.02
N GLY A 67 -11.78 17.01 -16.07
CA GLY A 67 -12.04 18.45 -16.24
C GLY A 67 -11.20 19.37 -15.36
N LYS A 68 -10.17 18.87 -14.68
CA LYS A 68 -9.26 19.68 -13.84
C LYS A 68 -7.96 18.93 -13.53
N GLU A 69 -7.03 19.60 -12.89
CA GLU A 69 -5.85 18.96 -12.30
C GLU A 69 -6.25 18.01 -11.17
N SER A 70 -5.46 16.95 -11.00
CA SER A 70 -5.61 16.06 -9.86
C SER A 70 -5.27 16.82 -8.57
N PRO A 71 -6.03 16.61 -7.47
CA PRO A 71 -5.67 17.18 -6.18
C PRO A 71 -4.42 16.54 -5.55
N TRP A 72 -3.95 15.40 -6.09
CA TRP A 72 -2.74 14.68 -5.67
C TRP A 72 -1.88 14.32 -6.87
N ASP A 73 -0.58 14.17 -6.64
CA ASP A 73 0.37 13.78 -7.69
C ASP A 73 0.57 12.26 -7.71
N VAL A 74 0.38 11.60 -6.56
CA VAL A 74 0.63 10.18 -6.37
C VAL A 74 -0.56 9.52 -5.67
N VAL A 75 -0.87 8.28 -6.08
CA VAL A 75 -1.63 7.32 -5.26
C VAL A 75 -0.83 6.03 -5.08
N GLU A 76 -0.75 5.56 -3.85
CA GLU A 76 -0.31 4.21 -3.49
C GLU A 76 -1.56 3.35 -3.32
N ASP A 77 -1.59 2.19 -3.95
CA ASP A 77 -2.62 1.16 -3.83
C ASP A 77 -2.02 -0.05 -3.13
N ILE A 78 -2.55 -0.33 -1.95
CA ILE A 78 -1.97 -1.26 -1.00
C ILE A 78 -3.02 -2.29 -0.59
N GLU A 79 -2.59 -3.53 -0.48
CA GLU A 79 -3.32 -4.61 0.16
C GLU A 79 -2.53 -5.09 1.37
N ALA A 80 -3.18 -5.13 2.52
CA ALA A 80 -2.59 -5.59 3.76
C ALA A 80 -3.55 -6.51 4.52
N ASP A 81 -3.03 -7.26 5.48
CA ASP A 81 -3.82 -8.18 6.32
C ASP A 81 -4.88 -7.43 7.14
N SER A 82 -4.57 -6.20 7.58
CA SER A 82 -5.51 -5.27 8.22
C SER A 82 -4.94 -3.85 8.22
N TRP A 83 -5.77 -2.85 8.56
CA TRP A 83 -5.28 -1.48 8.81
C TRP A 83 -4.22 -1.45 9.94
N ASP A 84 -4.49 -2.12 11.06
CA ASP A 84 -3.55 -2.17 12.19
C ASP A 84 -2.23 -2.84 11.80
N ALA A 85 -2.27 -3.91 10.99
CA ALA A 85 -1.07 -4.57 10.49
C ALA A 85 -0.23 -3.63 9.63
N TRP A 86 -0.87 -2.82 8.78
CA TRP A 86 -0.20 -1.79 8.00
C TRP A 86 0.45 -0.70 8.88
N GLU A 87 -0.25 -0.22 9.90
CA GLU A 87 0.34 0.75 10.85
C GLU A 87 1.55 0.18 11.60
N GLU A 88 1.55 -1.12 11.92
CA GLU A 88 2.69 -1.80 12.53
C GLU A 88 3.85 -2.01 11.55
N VAL A 89 3.58 -2.25 10.26
CA VAL A 89 4.60 -2.31 9.21
C VAL A 89 5.39 -1.01 9.15
N LEU A 90 4.71 0.15 9.17
CA LEU A 90 5.35 1.47 9.10
C LEU A 90 6.29 1.78 10.29
N LYS A 91 6.16 1.05 11.41
CA LYS A 91 7.00 1.19 12.60
C LYS A 91 8.24 0.30 12.57
N GLN A 92 8.33 -0.64 11.63
CA GLN A 92 9.44 -1.59 11.59
C GLN A 92 10.75 -0.89 11.17
N PRO A 93 11.90 -1.30 11.73
CA PRO A 93 13.20 -0.75 11.33
C PRO A 93 13.48 -0.88 9.82
N ALA A 94 12.99 -1.95 9.19
CA ALA A 94 13.13 -2.15 7.75
C ALA A 94 12.46 -1.04 6.91
N MET A 95 11.47 -0.33 7.46
CA MET A 95 10.74 0.76 6.80
C MET A 95 11.36 2.14 7.03
N GLU A 96 12.43 2.26 7.81
CA GLU A 96 13.04 3.56 8.16
C GLU A 96 13.41 4.37 6.90
N ALA A 97 14.11 3.75 5.94
CA ALA A 97 14.50 4.40 4.69
C ALA A 97 13.29 4.81 3.82
N VAL A 98 12.19 4.06 3.89
CA VAL A 98 10.93 4.40 3.20
C VAL A 98 10.30 5.61 3.86
N VAL A 99 10.17 5.61 5.19
CA VAL A 99 9.57 6.71 5.96
C VAL A 99 10.39 8.00 5.82
N GLU A 100 11.71 7.92 5.84
CA GLU A 100 12.58 9.07 5.60
C GLU A 100 12.46 9.60 4.17
N GLY A 101 12.46 8.71 3.18
CA GLY A 101 12.25 9.06 1.79
C GLY A 101 10.88 9.73 1.57
N PHE A 102 9.83 9.18 2.15
CA PHE A 102 8.50 9.77 2.10
C PHE A 102 8.51 11.20 2.68
N ARG A 103 9.15 11.42 3.85
CA ARG A 103 9.31 12.76 4.42
C ARG A 103 10.14 13.69 3.55
N LYS A 104 11.06 13.17 2.74
CA LYS A 104 11.85 13.97 1.80
C LYS A 104 11.00 14.41 0.61
N TYR A 105 10.23 13.50 0.02
CA TYR A 105 9.55 13.72 -1.26
C TYR A 105 8.09 14.20 -1.15
N ALA A 106 7.32 13.72 -0.18
CA ALA A 106 5.90 14.02 -0.05
C ALA A 106 5.66 15.30 0.75
N GLU A 107 4.68 16.10 0.31
CA GLU A 107 4.16 17.24 1.07
C GLU A 107 3.23 16.74 2.17
N ARG A 108 3.66 16.87 3.42
CA ARG A 108 3.03 16.19 4.57
C ARG A 108 1.57 16.56 4.73
N ASP A 109 1.24 17.85 4.58
CA ASP A 109 -0.12 18.34 4.82
C ASP A 109 -1.10 18.00 3.70
N SER A 110 -0.58 17.47 2.57
CA SER A 110 -1.40 16.96 1.47
C SER A 110 -1.74 15.48 1.61
N SER A 111 -1.01 14.76 2.48
CA SER A 111 -1.09 13.31 2.56
C SER A 111 -2.35 12.85 3.30
N ILE A 112 -3.05 11.89 2.72
CA ILE A 112 -4.15 11.18 3.36
C ILE A 112 -3.97 9.68 3.15
N ALA A 113 -4.22 8.90 4.19
CA ALA A 113 -4.41 7.46 4.10
C ALA A 113 -5.89 7.14 4.33
N ILE A 114 -6.49 6.38 3.43
CA ILE A 114 -7.85 5.85 3.56
C ILE A 114 -7.79 4.34 3.46
N TYR A 115 -8.72 3.65 4.13
CA TYR A 115 -8.78 2.20 4.10
C TYR A 115 -10.23 1.72 3.99
N GLY A 116 -10.41 0.55 3.40
CA GLY A 116 -11.70 -0.07 3.18
C GLY A 116 -11.59 -1.50 2.67
N ARG A 117 -12.69 -2.05 2.20
CA ARG A 117 -12.75 -3.40 1.63
C ARG A 117 -13.16 -3.32 0.17
N GLU A 118 -12.67 -4.28 -0.62
CA GLU A 118 -13.19 -4.48 -1.97
C GLU A 118 -14.64 -4.97 -1.90
N ILE A 119 -15.45 -4.52 -2.87
CA ILE A 119 -16.80 -5.06 -3.11
C ILE A 119 -16.67 -5.99 -4.31
N LEU A 120 -16.68 -7.30 -4.04
CA LEU A 120 -16.64 -8.36 -5.05
C LEU A 120 -18.03 -8.68 -5.60
#